data_AF-A0A926T1G6-F1
#
_entry.id   AF-A0A926T1G6-F1
#
_cell.length_a   1.000
_cell.length_b   1.000
_cell.length_c   1.000
_cell.angle_alpha   90.00
_cell.angle_beta   90.00
_cell.angle_gamma   90.00
#
_symmetry.space_group_name_H-M   'P 1'
#
loop_
_entity.id
_entity.type
_entity.pdbx_description
1 polymer ?
#
loop_
_entity_poly.entity_id
_entity_poly.type
_entity_poly.pdbx_seq_one_letter_code
_entity_poly.pdbx_strand_id
1 'polypeptide(L)'
;MRSLVLLLLVVMPGIGASSLSLYYLILEWAVLDASYKYYQKVANSPSSTMRDLFVAEAAQNRHRINCFAEGVGVLLGGAIASIGIHGICTLRKSSL
;
A
#
# COMPACT_ATOMS: atom_id res chain seq x y z
N MET A 1 1.38 -30.77 11.83
CA MET A 1 1.48 -30.43 10.39
C MET A 1 0.57 -29.27 9.97
N ARG A 2 -0.72 -29.24 10.33
CA ARG A 2 -1.66 -28.17 9.94
C ARG A 2 -1.18 -26.75 10.26
N SER A 3 -0.61 -26.51 11.44
CA SER A 3 -0.06 -25.20 11.81
C SER A 3 1.14 -24.79 10.95
N LEU A 4 1.99 -25.75 10.54
CA LEU A 4 3.10 -25.48 9.61
C LEU A 4 2.58 -25.10 8.23
N VAL A 5 1.51 -25.76 7.76
CA VAL A 5 0.86 -25.43 6.48
C VAL A 5 0.30 -24.01 6.53
N LEU A 6 -0.42 -23.63 7.58
CA LEU A 6 -0.94 -22.26 7.74
C LEU A 6 0.18 -21.22 7.81
N LEU A 7 1.28 -21.53 8.53
CA LEU A 7 2.42 -20.63 8.64
C LEU A 7 3.05 -20.39 7.26
N LEU A 8 3.34 -21.45 6.51
CA LEU A 8 4.09 -21.37 5.25
C LEU A 8 3.24 -20.87 4.08
N LEU A 9 1.96 -21.24 4.01
CA LEU A 9 1.10 -20.93 2.85
C LEU A 9 0.15 -19.76 3.06
N VAL A 10 -0.04 -19.28 4.29
CA VAL A 10 -0.96 -18.17 4.57
C VAL A 10 -0.25 -17.02 5.27
N VAL A 11 0.39 -17.28 6.41
CA VAL A 11 1.02 -16.22 7.22
C VAL A 11 2.20 -15.60 6.49
N MET A 12 3.17 -16.41 6.05
CA MET A 12 4.37 -15.91 5.36
C MET A 12 4.02 -15.16 4.06
N PRO A 13 3.16 -15.68 3.16
CA PRO A 13 2.75 -14.93 1.98
C PRO A 13 1.98 -13.65 2.30
N GLY A 14 1.10 -13.66 3.31
CA GLY A 14 0.36 -12.47 3.75
C GLY A 14 1.30 -11.37 4.25
N ILE A 15 2.28 -11.72 5.08
CA ILE A 15 3.32 -10.78 5.56
C ILE A 15 4.16 -10.29 4.39
N GLY A 16 4.56 -11.18 3.48
CA GLY A 16 5.35 -10.84 2.31
C GLY A 16 4.65 -9.83 1.41
N ALA A 17 3.37 -10.10 1.07
CA ALA A 17 2.55 -9.19 0.28
C ALA A 17 2.35 -7.84 0.98
N SER A 18 2.03 -7.86 2.28
CA SER A 18 1.84 -6.63 3.07
C SER A 18 3.12 -5.78 3.12
N SER A 19 4.27 -6.43 3.32
CA SER A 19 5.58 -5.75 3.41
C SER A 19 6.00 -5.18 2.05
N LEU A 20 5.77 -5.92 0.96
CA LEU A 20 6.06 -5.46 -0.39
C LEU A 20 5.22 -4.23 -0.76
N SER A 21 3.91 -4.28 -0.49
CA SER A 21 3.05 -3.13 -0.71
C SER A 21 3.38 -1.96 0.20
N LEU A 22 3.78 -2.21 1.46
CA LEU A 22 4.21 -1.13 2.36
C LEU A 22 5.47 -0.42 1.83
N TYR A 23 6.41 -1.19 1.28
CA TYR A 23 7.61 -0.64 0.67
C TYR A 23 7.26 0.30 -0.50
N TYR A 24 6.43 -0.15 -1.44
CA TYR A 24 6.01 0.67 -2.57
C TYR A 24 5.11 1.85 -2.15
N LEU A 25 4.27 1.68 -1.13
CA LEU A 25 3.46 2.75 -0.56
C LEU A 25 4.33 3.91 -0.09
N ILE A 26 5.42 3.62 0.63
CA ILE A 26 6.34 4.65 1.14
C ILE A 26 7.01 5.39 -0.03
N LEU A 27 7.45 4.67 -1.06
CA LEU A 27 8.07 5.27 -2.25
C LEU A 27 7.09 6.16 -3.02
N GLU A 28 5.89 5.64 -3.31
CA GLU A 28 4.83 6.39 -4.00
C GLU A 28 4.41 7.62 -3.19
N TRP A 29 4.37 7.52 -1.86
CA TRP A 29 4.03 8.65 -0.99
C TRP A 29 5.05 9.78 -1.09
N ALA A 30 6.34 9.45 -1.17
CA ALA A 30 7.39 10.46 -1.34
C ALA A 30 7.26 11.18 -2.70
N VAL A 31 6.96 10.44 -3.77
CA VAL A 31 6.76 11.02 -5.11
C VAL A 31 5.45 11.82 -5.18
N LEU A 32 4.40 11.39 -4.47
CA LEU A 32 3.15 12.12 -4.33
C LEU A 32 3.36 13.48 -3.67
N ASP A 33 4.12 13.53 -2.56
CA ASP A 33 4.44 14.78 -1.87
C ASP A 33 5.24 15.74 -2.77
N ALA A 34 6.23 15.23 -3.50
CA ALA A 34 6.97 16.01 -4.48
C ALA A 34 6.07 16.54 -5.61
N SER A 35 5.18 15.70 -6.14
CA SER A 35 4.22 16.08 -7.19
C SER A 35 3.22 17.12 -6.70
N TYR A 36 2.77 17.01 -5.46
CA TYR A 36 1.88 18.00 -4.85
C TYR A 36 2.57 19.36 -4.68
N LYS A 37 3.81 19.38 -4.19
CA LYS A 37 4.63 20.60 -4.11
C LYS A 37 4.86 21.22 -5.48
N TYR A 38 5.07 20.40 -6.52
CA TYR A 38 5.19 20.89 -7.89
C TYR A 38 3.89 21.51 -8.39
N TYR A 39 2.74 20.86 -8.18
CA TYR A 39 1.43 21.43 -8.52
C TYR A 39 1.23 22.80 -7.85
N GLN A 40 1.55 22.94 -6.57
CA GLN A 40 1.47 24.23 -5.87
C GLN A 40 2.37 25.30 -6.48
N LYS A 41 3.58 24.94 -6.93
CA LYS A 41 4.47 25.89 -7.62
C LYS A 41 3.88 26.34 -8.96
N VAL A 42 3.30 25.43 -9.74
CA VAL A 42 2.65 25.75 -11.00
C VAL A 42 1.43 26.64 -10.76
N ALA A 43 0.58 26.32 -9.78
CA ALA A 43 -0.61 27.08 -9.43
C ALA A 43 -0.33 28.51 -8.96
N ASN A 44 0.79 28.74 -8.28
CA ASN A 44 1.16 30.06 -7.78
C ASN A 44 2.06 30.85 -8.75
N SER A 45 2.47 30.25 -9.87
CA SER A 45 3.36 30.92 -10.82
C SER A 45 2.54 31.78 -11.80
N PRO A 46 2.86 33.08 -11.95
CA PRO A 46 2.11 34.00 -12.79
C PRO A 46 2.25 33.73 -14.29
N SER A 47 3.22 32.90 -14.70
CA SER A 47 3.46 32.50 -16.08
C SER A 47 2.86 31.14 -16.46
N SER A 48 2.28 30.42 -15.50
CA SER A 48 1.73 29.09 -15.77
C SER A 48 0.43 29.16 -16.57
N THR A 49 0.27 28.24 -17.51
CA THR A 49 -0.97 28.09 -18.26
C THR A 49 -1.93 27.10 -17.61
N MET A 50 -3.20 27.16 -17.98
CA MET A 50 -4.19 26.12 -17.62
C MET A 50 -3.74 24.72 -18.02
N ARG A 51 -3.00 24.60 -19.15
CA ARG A 51 -2.48 23.31 -19.59
C ARG A 51 -1.45 22.76 -18.62
N ASP A 52 -0.57 23.60 -18.10
CA ASP A 52 0.45 23.20 -17.13
C ASP A 52 -0.18 22.72 -15.83
N LEU A 53 -1.26 23.38 -15.39
CA LEU A 53 -2.04 22.95 -14.22
C LEU A 53 -2.65 21.57 -14.40
N PHE A 54 -3.32 21.31 -15.53
CA PHE A 54 -3.90 20.00 -15.79
C PHE A 54 -2.86 18.88 -15.88
N VAL A 55 -1.68 19.17 -16.44
CA VAL A 55 -0.58 18.19 -16.49
C VAL A 55 -0.07 17.89 -15.08
N ALA A 56 0.16 18.92 -14.27
CA ALA A 56 0.61 18.75 -12.89
C ALA A 56 -0.42 18.03 -12.01
N GLU A 57 -1.71 18.34 -12.18
CA GLU A 57 -2.82 17.68 -11.47
C GLU A 57 -2.91 16.20 -11.85
N ALA A 58 -2.84 15.88 -13.14
CA ALA A 58 -2.86 14.48 -13.61
C ALA A 58 -1.68 13.68 -13.06
N ALA A 59 -0.49 14.28 -13.00
CA ALA A 59 0.69 13.65 -12.39
C ALA A 59 0.48 13.35 -10.90
N GLN A 60 -0.03 14.31 -10.13
CA GLN A 60 -0.34 14.09 -8.71
C GLN A 60 -1.40 13.00 -8.52
N ASN A 61 -2.49 13.04 -9.28
CA ASN A 61 -3.59 12.08 -9.15
C ASN A 61 -3.16 10.64 -9.44
N ARG A 62 -2.21 10.44 -10.37
CA ARG A 62 -1.60 9.12 -10.60
C ARG A 62 -0.99 8.55 -9.32
N HIS A 63 -0.17 9.34 -8.62
CA HIS A 63 0.48 8.89 -7.38
C HIS A 63 -0.52 8.70 -6.23
N ARG A 64 -1.60 9.48 -6.17
CA ARG A 64 -2.69 9.25 -5.20
C ARG A 64 -3.35 7.88 -5.39
N ILE A 65 -3.61 7.50 -6.63
CA ILE A 65 -4.21 6.20 -6.96
C ILE A 65 -3.23 5.07 -6.65
N ASN A 66 -1.94 5.23 -6.96
CA ASN A 66 -0.92 4.23 -6.62
C ASN A 66 -0.80 4.05 -5.10
N CYS A 67 -0.68 5.14 -4.33
CA CYS A 67 -0.68 5.07 -2.86
C CYS A 67 -1.94 4.39 -2.32
N PHE A 68 -3.11 4.65 -2.90
CA PHE A 68 -4.34 3.97 -2.51
C PHE A 68 -4.26 2.47 -2.77
N ALA A 69 -3.84 2.06 -3.97
CA ALA A 69 -3.72 0.66 -4.35
C ALA A 69 -2.73 -0.08 -3.42
N GLU A 70 -1.56 0.51 -3.16
CA GLU A 70 -0.58 -0.09 -2.24
C GLU A 70 -1.09 -0.12 -0.80
N GLY A 71 -1.79 0.93 -0.35
CA GLY A 71 -2.43 0.93 0.97
C GLY A 71 -3.46 -0.20 1.14
N VAL A 72 -4.26 -0.46 0.10
CA VAL A 72 -5.17 -1.62 0.06
C VAL A 72 -4.37 -2.94 0.08
N GLY A 73 -3.26 -3.02 -0.67
CA GLY A 73 -2.36 -4.19 -0.67
C GLY A 73 -1.79 -4.51 0.71
N VAL A 74 -1.35 -3.49 1.46
CA VAL A 74 -0.89 -3.62 2.85
C VAL A 74 -1.97 -4.24 3.73
N LEU A 75 -3.19 -3.70 3.67
CA LEU A 75 -4.31 -4.15 4.49
C LEU A 75 -4.76 -5.58 4.12
N LEU A 76 -4.83 -5.90 2.83
CA LEU A 76 -5.19 -7.24 2.36
C LEU A 76 -4.16 -8.29 2.79
N GLY A 77 -2.86 -8.01 2.61
CA GLY A 77 -1.80 -8.90 3.07
C GLY A 77 -1.83 -9.09 4.59
N GLY A 78 -2.07 -8.00 5.34
CA GLY A 78 -2.24 -8.04 6.78
C GLY A 78 -3.45 -8.88 7.22
N ALA A 79 -4.59 -8.73 6.55
CA ALA A 79 -5.79 -9.53 6.82
C ALA A 79 -5.54 -11.03 6.58
N ILE A 80 -4.88 -11.40 5.48
CA ILE A 80 -4.50 -12.78 5.17
C ILE A 80 -3.59 -13.34 6.27
N ALA A 81 -2.56 -12.59 6.67
CA ALA A 81 -1.67 -13.00 7.74
C ALA A 81 -2.42 -13.21 9.08
N SER A 82 -3.31 -12.28 9.44
CA SER A 82 -4.15 -12.39 10.64
C SER A 82 -5.06 -13.61 10.63
N ILE A 83 -5.67 -13.95 9.48
CA ILE A 83 -6.48 -15.18 9.34
C ILE A 83 -5.63 -16.43 9.59
N GLY A 84 -4.42 -16.49 9.01
CA GLY A 84 -3.49 -17.60 9.22
C GLY A 84 -3.07 -17.75 10.68
N ILE A 85 -2.73 -16.64 11.34
CA ILE A 85 -2.36 -16.62 12.78
C ILE A 85 -3.56 -17.07 13.63
N HIS A 86 -4.75 -16.54 13.36
CA HIS A 86 -5.97 -16.92 14.06
C HIS A 86 -6.22 -18.43 13.96
N GLY A 87 -6.11 -19.01 12.75
CA GLY A 87 -6.25 -20.45 12.53
C GLY A 87 -5.22 -21.30 13.28
N ILE A 88 -3.97 -20.84 13.40
CA ILE A 88 -2.93 -21.53 14.19
C ILE A 88 -3.30 -21.53 15.67
N CYS A 89 -3.75 -20.40 16.21
CA CYS A 89 -4.11 -20.25 17.61
C CYS A 89 -5.33 -21.09 18.00
N THR A 90 -6.37 -21.13 17.15
CA THR A 90 -7.58 -21.92 17.42
C THR A 90 -7.34 -23.43 17.32
N LEU A 91 -6.55 -23.88 16.33
CA LEU A 91 -6.18 -25.30 16.22
C LEU A 91 -5.40 -25.79 17.44
N ARG A 92 -4.47 -24.99 17.96
CA ARG A 92 -3.71 -25.31 19.19
C ARG A 92 -4.63 -25.49 20.39
N LYS A 93 -5.68 -24.66 20.53
CA LYS A 93 -6.64 -24.75 21.63
C LYS A 93 -7.50 -26.02 21.57
N SER A 94 -7.77 -26.55 20.37
CA SER A 94 -8.58 -27.77 20.22
C SER A 94 -7.83 -29.09 20.47
N SER A 95 -6.50 -29.06 20.54
CA SER A 95 -5.68 -30.26 20.73
C SER A 95 -5.15 -30.44 22.16
N LEU A 96 -5.65 -29.65 23.11
CA LEU A 96 -5.38 -29.67 24.55
C LEU A 96 -6.68 -30.06 25.26
#